data_AF-A0A6I2WKC9-F1
#
_entry.id   AF-A0A6I2WKC9-F1
#
_cell.length_a   1.000
_cell.length_b   1.000
_cell.length_c   1.000
_cell.angle_alpha   90.00
_cell.angle_beta   90.00
_cell.angle_gamma   90.00
#
_symmetry.space_group_name_H-M   'P 1'
#
loop_
_entity.id
_entity.type
_entity.pdbx_description
1 polymer ?
#
loop_
_entity_poly.entity_id
_entity_poly.type
_entity_poly.pdbx_seq_one_letter_code
_entity_poly.pdbx_strand_id
1 'polypeptide(L)'
;MKSKQQGSVSKLVIALMGSALFLSACASSSTTADSTIAVSMVKITDAVKAAAWNPTIKITYGDGSINFQPDGIPNHERDAYYAVPNAGVVVPDATTAHIIKDPTSAQKYSFDIPSSPTFSATTTSTSLGSIGVMISGAVLYNPYEGDGKTVAMSSNFTITDSSGITASFVDKCAGHPTPGMNGTGGAYHYHGLPGCVTSQVDITAGPSHIIGIALDGFLIYGANDIDGKAVPITALDECNGITSPTPEFPNGIYHYVLPGTADATSSIRCFHGVVDASQIQQMPPMGPMPDLAAAAIKLGITETELKDAFNNQLPPDFPSAAKKLGITEAELKAALGL
;
A
#
# COMPACT_ATOMS: atom_id res chain seq x y z
N MET A 1 -88.23 -57.19 -8.98
CA MET A 1 -88.16 -58.09 -10.14
C MET A 1 -86.68 -58.39 -10.40
N LYS A 2 -86.19 -59.57 -10.01
CA LYS A 2 -85.57 -60.60 -10.89
C LYS A 2 -84.62 -59.98 -11.94
N SER A 3 -83.32 -60.26 -11.99
CA SER A 3 -82.70 -61.59 -12.03
C SER A 3 -81.19 -61.54 -11.72
N LYS A 4 -80.72 -62.61 -11.07
CA LYS A 4 -79.32 -63.05 -10.95
C LYS A 4 -78.69 -63.31 -12.32
N GLN A 5 -77.35 -63.24 -12.40
CA GLN A 5 -76.59 -64.36 -12.97
C GLN A 5 -75.16 -64.41 -12.43
N GLN A 6 -74.80 -65.59 -11.92
CA GLN A 6 -73.49 -66.02 -11.45
C GLN A 6 -72.73 -66.71 -12.60
N GLY A 7 -71.40 -66.58 -12.56
CA GLY A 7 -70.47 -67.71 -12.73
C GLY A 7 -69.90 -67.97 -14.14
N SER A 8 -68.58 -67.90 -14.25
CA SER A 8 -67.80 -69.06 -14.70
C SER A 8 -66.33 -68.90 -14.33
N VAL A 9 -65.80 -69.94 -13.71
CA VAL A 9 -64.39 -70.13 -13.36
C VAL A 9 -63.72 -70.79 -14.55
N SER A 10 -62.63 -70.22 -15.06
CA SER A 10 -61.72 -70.96 -15.95
C SER A 10 -60.31 -70.92 -15.38
N LYS A 11 -59.85 -72.10 -14.95
CA LYS A 11 -58.46 -72.37 -14.58
C LYS A 11 -57.65 -72.49 -15.87
N LEU A 12 -56.59 -71.71 -16.00
CA LEU A 12 -55.50 -72.01 -16.92
C LEU A 12 -54.18 -72.00 -16.13
N VAL A 13 -53.49 -73.12 -16.17
CA VAL A 13 -52.17 -73.39 -15.60
C VAL A 13 -51.13 -73.25 -16.72
N ILE A 14 -49.87 -73.00 -16.35
CA ILE A 14 -48.62 -73.04 -17.16
C ILE A 14 -48.26 -71.63 -17.73
N ALA A 15 -47.08 -71.03 -17.52
CA ALA A 15 -45.74 -71.54 -17.17
C ALA A 15 -44.93 -70.49 -16.38
N LEU A 16 -44.02 -70.98 -15.52
CA LEU A 16 -42.95 -70.22 -14.87
C LEU A 16 -41.95 -69.69 -15.92
N MET A 17 -41.68 -68.39 -15.90
CA MET A 17 -40.39 -67.82 -16.29
C MET A 17 -39.98 -66.82 -15.21
N GLY A 18 -38.86 -67.12 -14.55
CA GLY A 18 -38.31 -66.31 -13.48
C GLY A 18 -37.65 -65.05 -14.00
N SER A 19 -37.98 -63.92 -13.37
CA SER A 19 -37.21 -62.68 -13.44
C SER A 19 -37.05 -62.16 -12.03
N ALA A 20 -35.82 -62.25 -11.51
CA ALA A 20 -35.43 -61.63 -10.25
C ALA A 20 -35.38 -60.11 -10.45
N LEU A 21 -36.33 -59.40 -9.87
CA LEU A 21 -36.29 -57.94 -9.73
C LEU A 21 -35.63 -57.60 -8.39
N PHE A 22 -34.40 -57.12 -8.47
CA PHE A 22 -33.69 -56.49 -7.36
C PHE A 22 -34.39 -55.19 -6.98
N LEU A 23 -34.95 -55.12 -5.77
CA LEU A 23 -35.34 -53.88 -5.12
C LEU A 23 -34.05 -53.12 -4.74
N SER A 24 -33.68 -52.13 -5.56
CA SER A 24 -32.67 -51.15 -5.16
C SER A 24 -33.31 -50.11 -4.25
N ALA A 25 -33.10 -50.26 -2.95
CA ALA A 25 -33.38 -49.23 -1.97
C ALA A 25 -32.38 -48.08 -2.18
N CYS A 26 -32.84 -46.94 -2.71
CA CYS A 26 -32.07 -45.70 -2.69
C CYS A 26 -32.03 -45.19 -1.24
N ALA A 27 -30.99 -45.55 -0.50
CA ALA A 27 -30.63 -44.85 0.72
C ALA A 27 -30.08 -43.48 0.31
N SER A 28 -30.87 -42.43 0.51
CA SER A 28 -30.41 -41.05 0.38
C SER A 28 -29.46 -40.76 1.55
N SER A 29 -28.18 -41.12 1.38
CA SER A 29 -27.11 -40.64 2.24
C SER A 29 -26.94 -39.14 1.98
N SER A 30 -27.45 -38.31 2.89
CA SER A 30 -27.15 -36.88 2.95
C SER A 30 -25.68 -36.71 3.36
N THR A 31 -24.78 -36.82 2.39
CA THR A 31 -23.44 -36.25 2.53
C THR A 31 -23.62 -34.74 2.53
N THR A 32 -23.45 -34.13 3.69
CA THR A 32 -23.16 -32.70 3.80
C THR A 32 -21.88 -32.46 3.00
N ALA A 33 -22.04 -32.03 1.75
CA ALA A 33 -20.96 -31.44 1.00
C ALA A 33 -20.54 -30.21 1.79
N ASP A 34 -19.34 -30.27 2.35
CA ASP A 34 -18.64 -29.08 2.80
C ASP A 34 -18.49 -28.19 1.58
N SER A 35 -19.29 -27.12 1.51
CA SER A 35 -19.19 -26.12 0.47
C SER A 35 -17.92 -25.31 0.74
N THR A 36 -16.77 -25.89 0.41
CA THR A 36 -15.59 -25.09 0.11
C THR A 36 -15.97 -24.23 -1.09
N ILE A 37 -16.33 -22.96 -0.82
CA ILE A 37 -16.37 -21.94 -1.86
C ILE A 37 -14.98 -22.00 -2.49
N ALA A 38 -14.90 -22.51 -3.72
CA ALA A 38 -13.74 -22.28 -4.54
C ALA A 38 -13.69 -20.76 -4.73
N VAL A 39 -12.89 -20.08 -3.91
CA VAL A 39 -12.57 -18.67 -4.11
C VAL A 39 -11.87 -18.67 -5.46
N SER A 40 -12.61 -18.30 -6.51
CA SER A 40 -12.06 -18.14 -7.85
C SER A 40 -10.88 -17.18 -7.71
N MET A 41 -9.65 -17.66 -7.95
CA MET A 41 -8.49 -16.79 -8.05
C MET A 41 -8.79 -15.73 -9.12
N VAL A 42 -9.03 -14.49 -8.70
CA VAL A 42 -9.31 -13.39 -9.63
C VAL A 42 -7.98 -12.87 -10.15
N LYS A 43 -7.73 -13.05 -11.44
CA LYS A 43 -6.56 -12.46 -12.10
C LYS A 43 -6.75 -10.96 -12.19
N ILE A 44 -5.80 -10.20 -11.67
CA ILE A 44 -5.83 -8.72 -11.72
C ILE A 44 -5.08 -8.15 -12.92
N THR A 45 -4.38 -8.97 -13.70
CA THR A 45 -3.48 -8.53 -14.78
C THR A 45 -4.14 -7.61 -15.79
N ASP A 46 -5.37 -7.88 -16.20
CA ASP A 46 -6.05 -7.05 -17.21
C ASP A 46 -6.46 -5.68 -16.65
N ALA A 47 -6.91 -5.64 -15.39
CA ALA A 47 -7.18 -4.37 -14.69
C ALA A 47 -5.90 -3.55 -14.49
N VAL A 48 -4.80 -4.21 -14.09
CA VAL A 48 -3.48 -3.54 -13.96
C VAL A 48 -3.01 -2.98 -15.29
N LYS A 49 -3.17 -3.71 -16.41
CA LYS A 49 -2.81 -3.21 -17.75
C LYS A 49 -3.64 -2.01 -18.20
N ALA A 50 -4.90 -1.94 -17.79
CA ALA A 50 -5.82 -0.88 -18.16
C ALA A 50 -5.67 0.38 -17.29
N ALA A 51 -5.13 0.26 -16.08
CA ALA A 51 -4.95 1.37 -15.16
C ALA A 51 -3.94 2.41 -15.67
N ALA A 52 -4.15 3.67 -15.30
CA ALA A 52 -3.39 4.83 -15.75
C ALA A 52 -2.09 5.03 -14.95
N TRP A 53 -1.21 4.02 -14.96
CA TRP A 53 0.10 4.10 -14.31
C TRP A 53 0.96 5.24 -14.88
N ASN A 54 1.71 5.91 -14.00
CA ASN A 54 2.76 6.83 -14.41
C ASN A 54 3.72 6.10 -15.38
N PRO A 55 3.95 6.64 -16.59
CA PRO A 55 4.78 5.99 -17.61
C PRO A 55 6.25 5.81 -17.21
N THR A 56 6.73 6.43 -16.13
CA THR A 56 8.08 6.17 -15.60
C THR A 56 8.18 4.83 -14.88
N ILE A 57 7.05 4.24 -14.46
CA ILE A 57 7.03 2.93 -13.82
C ILE A 57 7.27 1.85 -14.87
N LYS A 58 8.37 1.11 -14.74
CA LYS A 58 8.58 -0.08 -15.56
C LYS A 58 7.79 -1.25 -14.97
N ILE A 59 6.85 -1.78 -15.75
CA ILE A 59 6.00 -2.91 -15.37
C ILE A 59 6.31 -4.12 -16.25
N THR A 60 6.65 -5.26 -15.65
CA THR A 60 6.90 -6.52 -16.35
C THR A 60 5.91 -7.58 -15.91
N TYR A 61 5.18 -8.17 -16.86
CA TYR A 61 4.17 -9.18 -16.59
C TYR A 61 4.77 -10.58 -16.72
N GLY A 62 4.86 -11.31 -15.61
CA GLY A 62 5.31 -12.70 -15.56
C GLY A 62 4.15 -13.68 -15.34
N ASP A 63 4.49 -14.97 -15.25
CA ASP A 63 3.55 -15.99 -14.80
C ASP A 63 3.42 -15.93 -13.27
N GLY A 64 2.20 -15.76 -12.77
CA GLY A 64 1.92 -15.64 -11.33
C GLY A 64 2.35 -14.33 -10.64
N SER A 65 3.15 -13.46 -11.28
CA SER A 65 3.65 -12.22 -10.69
C SER A 65 3.74 -11.05 -11.70
N ILE A 66 3.61 -9.82 -11.20
CA ILE A 66 3.79 -8.56 -11.92
C ILE A 66 4.91 -7.79 -11.21
N ASN A 67 6.01 -7.56 -11.91
CA ASN A 67 7.13 -6.79 -11.38
C ASN A 67 6.92 -5.29 -11.63
N PHE A 68 6.89 -4.49 -10.57
CA PHE A 68 6.82 -3.04 -10.60
C PHE A 68 8.16 -2.42 -10.19
N GLN A 69 8.71 -1.55 -11.03
CA GLN A 69 9.94 -0.79 -10.77
C GLN A 69 9.65 0.73 -10.85
N PRO A 70 8.99 1.32 -9.84
CA PRO A 70 8.87 2.77 -9.74
C PRO A 70 10.18 3.41 -9.27
N ASP A 71 10.38 4.68 -9.63
CA ASP A 71 11.47 5.51 -9.08
C ASP A 71 11.04 6.30 -7.83
N GLY A 72 9.79 6.17 -7.38
CA GLY A 72 9.28 6.85 -6.20
C GLY A 72 8.89 8.31 -6.43
N ILE A 73 9.00 8.84 -7.66
CA ILE A 73 8.64 10.22 -7.96
C ILE A 73 7.18 10.27 -8.45
N PRO A 74 6.27 10.94 -7.72
CA PRO A 74 4.89 11.05 -8.18
C PRO A 74 4.80 11.93 -9.43
N ASN A 75 3.89 11.60 -10.34
CA ASN A 75 3.54 12.38 -11.54
C ASN A 75 2.64 13.60 -11.26
N HIS A 76 2.49 14.01 -10.00
CA HIS A 76 1.79 15.24 -9.61
C HIS A 76 2.75 16.24 -8.98
N GLU A 77 2.32 17.48 -8.89
CA GLU A 77 3.06 18.53 -8.19
C GLU A 77 3.23 18.17 -6.70
N ARG A 78 4.44 18.40 -6.18
CA ARG A 78 4.77 18.33 -4.75
C ARG A 78 4.98 19.73 -4.21
N ASP A 79 4.90 19.87 -2.88
CA ASP A 79 5.20 21.15 -2.25
C ASP A 79 6.68 21.50 -2.45
N ALA A 80 6.98 22.79 -2.62
CA ALA A 80 8.35 23.24 -2.86
C ALA A 80 9.27 23.08 -1.63
N TYR A 81 8.67 23.05 -0.45
CA TYR A 81 9.33 22.96 0.85
C TYR A 81 8.56 22.01 1.76
N TYR A 82 9.28 21.29 2.61
CA TYR A 82 8.72 20.41 3.63
C TYR A 82 9.29 20.78 5.00
N ALA A 83 8.47 20.65 6.03
CA ALA A 83 8.94 20.60 7.40
C ALA A 83 9.50 19.19 7.64
N VAL A 84 10.75 19.07 8.09
CA VAL A 84 11.38 17.78 8.35
C VAL A 84 11.91 17.70 9.79
N PRO A 85 11.92 16.52 10.42
CA PRO A 85 12.46 16.34 11.76
C PRO A 85 13.89 16.86 11.90
N ASN A 86 14.19 17.46 13.05
CA ASN A 86 15.56 17.67 13.49
C ASN A 86 16.27 16.32 13.71
N ALA A 87 17.60 16.32 13.69
CA ALA A 87 18.37 15.09 13.91
C ALA A 87 18.00 14.40 15.24
N GLY A 88 17.79 13.09 15.19
CA GLY A 88 17.42 12.26 16.36
C GLY A 88 15.93 12.30 16.73
N VAL A 89 15.11 13.09 16.04
CA VAL A 89 13.67 13.16 16.28
C VAL A 89 12.95 12.10 15.44
N VAL A 90 12.29 11.16 16.11
CA VAL A 90 11.53 10.06 15.45
C VAL A 90 10.11 10.49 15.11
N VAL A 91 9.48 11.28 15.98
CA VAL A 91 8.14 11.82 15.81
C VAL A 91 8.26 13.34 15.94
N PRO A 92 8.29 14.09 14.84
CA PRO A 92 8.44 15.54 14.89
C PRO A 92 7.14 16.25 15.27
N ASP A 93 7.29 17.43 15.86
CA ASP A 93 6.26 18.45 15.96
C ASP A 93 6.81 19.82 15.48
N ALA A 94 5.97 20.86 15.56
CA ALA A 94 6.31 22.21 15.13
C ALA A 94 7.54 22.83 15.84
N THR A 95 7.96 22.30 16.98
CA THR A 95 9.12 22.77 17.75
C THR A 95 10.40 21.97 17.47
N THR A 96 10.26 20.79 16.88
CA THR A 96 11.36 19.84 16.64
C THR A 96 11.61 19.57 15.14
N ALA A 97 11.22 20.50 14.28
CA ALA A 97 11.35 20.42 12.84
C ALA A 97 11.98 21.69 12.26
N HIS A 98 12.53 21.58 11.05
CA HIS A 98 13.03 22.71 10.26
C HIS A 98 12.58 22.61 8.80
N ILE A 99 12.56 23.74 8.09
CA ILE A 99 12.15 23.80 6.69
C ILE A 99 13.34 23.47 5.80
N ILE A 100 13.13 22.57 4.84
CA ILE A 100 14.05 22.35 3.73
C ILE A 100 13.29 22.41 2.40
N LYS A 101 14.02 22.72 1.32
CA LYS A 101 13.49 22.51 -0.03
C LYS A 101 13.22 21.03 -0.24
N ASP A 102 12.18 20.70 -1.02
CA ASP A 102 11.80 19.32 -1.34
C ASP A 102 13.01 18.39 -1.52
N PRO A 103 13.29 17.51 -0.54
CA PRO A 103 14.44 16.63 -0.57
C PRO A 103 14.21 15.41 -1.45
N THR A 104 13.03 15.26 -2.07
CA THR A 104 12.66 14.05 -2.80
C THR A 104 13.70 13.70 -3.87
N SER A 105 14.14 12.44 -3.90
CA SER A 105 14.97 11.92 -4.99
C SER A 105 14.51 10.55 -5.49
N ALA A 106 14.90 10.23 -6.71
CA ALA A 106 14.60 8.95 -7.32
C ALA A 106 15.24 7.79 -6.53
N GLN A 107 14.44 6.76 -6.30
CA GLN A 107 14.79 5.53 -5.60
C GLN A 107 14.93 4.37 -6.61
N LYS A 108 15.42 3.22 -6.14
CA LYS A 108 15.54 2.00 -6.95
C LYS A 108 14.64 0.91 -6.38
N TYR A 109 13.34 1.01 -6.63
CA TYR A 109 12.39 0.00 -6.19
C TYR A 109 12.24 -1.13 -7.20
N SER A 110 11.93 -2.33 -6.69
CA SER A 110 11.50 -3.48 -7.48
C SER A 110 10.62 -4.36 -6.59
N PHE A 111 9.36 -4.51 -6.96
CA PHE A 111 8.38 -5.31 -6.24
C PHE A 111 7.79 -6.36 -7.19
N ASP A 112 7.92 -7.64 -6.85
CA ASP A 112 7.26 -8.75 -7.54
C ASP A 112 5.92 -9.06 -6.87
N ILE A 113 4.85 -8.47 -7.39
CA ILE A 113 3.53 -8.51 -6.77
C ILE A 113 2.68 -9.65 -7.39
N PRO A 114 1.99 -10.48 -6.59
CA PRO A 114 1.15 -11.56 -7.12
C PRO A 114 0.11 -11.08 -8.14
N SER A 115 0.03 -11.73 -9.30
CA SER A 115 -0.96 -11.39 -10.34
C SER A 115 -2.36 -11.97 -10.08
N SER A 116 -2.47 -12.82 -9.07
CA SER A 116 -3.70 -13.46 -8.57
C SER A 116 -3.62 -13.51 -7.04
N PRO A 117 -3.97 -12.42 -6.34
CA PRO A 117 -3.88 -12.38 -4.89
C PRO A 117 -4.76 -13.45 -4.25
N THR A 118 -4.25 -14.07 -3.19
CA THR A 118 -4.97 -15.09 -2.42
C THR A 118 -5.34 -14.51 -1.06
N PHE A 119 -6.65 -14.39 -0.81
CA PHE A 119 -7.15 -13.93 0.48
C PHE A 119 -6.81 -14.94 1.59
N SER A 120 -6.35 -14.43 2.72
CA SER A 120 -6.04 -15.15 3.95
C SER A 120 -6.85 -14.55 5.09
N ALA A 121 -7.48 -15.41 5.90
CA ALA A 121 -8.12 -15.01 7.14
C ALA A 121 -7.09 -14.62 8.23
N THR A 122 -5.82 -15.03 8.07
CA THR A 122 -4.72 -14.58 8.93
C THR A 122 -4.02 -13.41 8.26
N THR A 123 -3.98 -12.28 8.97
CA THR A 123 -3.37 -11.06 8.46
C THR A 123 -1.86 -11.03 8.66
N THR A 124 -1.15 -10.33 7.79
CA THR A 124 0.27 -10.00 7.93
C THR A 124 0.41 -8.52 8.24
N SER A 125 1.05 -8.14 9.35
CA SER A 125 1.26 -6.72 9.65
C SER A 125 2.11 -6.03 8.59
N THR A 126 1.78 -4.77 8.30
CA THR A 126 2.62 -3.93 7.43
C THR A 126 3.92 -3.53 8.13
N SER A 127 4.90 -3.08 7.35
CA SER A 127 6.09 -2.40 7.84
C SER A 127 5.93 -0.87 7.84
N LEU A 128 6.87 -0.17 8.47
CA LEU A 128 7.02 1.29 8.32
C LEU A 128 7.56 1.72 6.94
N GLY A 129 7.93 0.78 6.06
CA GLY A 129 8.35 1.07 4.68
C GLY A 129 7.23 0.91 3.66
N SER A 130 7.61 0.72 2.39
CA SER A 130 6.69 0.57 1.26
C SER A 130 5.76 -0.63 1.45
N ILE A 131 4.46 -0.39 1.33
CA ILE A 131 3.41 -1.43 1.41
C ILE A 131 2.61 -1.57 0.11
N GLY A 132 2.87 -0.69 -0.86
CA GLY A 132 2.25 -0.74 -2.18
C GLY A 132 2.82 0.29 -3.15
N VAL A 133 2.54 0.10 -4.43
CA VAL A 133 2.89 1.02 -5.52
C VAL A 133 1.64 1.79 -5.92
N MET A 134 1.72 3.11 -5.94
CA MET A 134 0.61 3.98 -6.36
C MET A 134 0.73 4.31 -7.85
N ILE A 135 -0.40 4.56 -8.50
CA ILE A 135 -0.42 4.89 -9.94
C ILE A 135 0.42 6.13 -10.28
N SER A 136 0.64 7.01 -9.31
CA SER A 136 1.48 8.20 -9.49
C SER A 136 2.96 7.89 -9.67
N GLY A 137 3.45 6.70 -9.31
CA GLY A 137 4.88 6.35 -9.29
C GLY A 137 5.54 6.45 -7.92
N ALA A 138 4.87 7.03 -6.93
CA ALA A 138 5.28 6.95 -5.53
C ALA A 138 4.77 5.67 -4.84
N VAL A 139 5.14 5.48 -3.59
CA VAL A 139 4.76 4.32 -2.78
C VAL A 139 3.79 4.71 -1.67
N LEU A 140 2.99 3.74 -1.22
CA LEU A 140 2.16 3.89 -0.02
C LEU A 140 2.91 3.33 1.18
N TYR A 141 2.88 4.04 2.31
CA TYR A 141 3.33 3.55 3.61
C TYR A 141 2.12 3.28 4.51
N ASN A 142 2.33 2.58 5.62
CA ASN A 142 1.30 2.40 6.64
C ASN A 142 0.95 3.76 7.32
N PRO A 143 -0.06 3.85 8.19
CA PRO A 143 -0.52 5.15 8.70
C PRO A 143 0.38 5.77 9.77
N TYR A 144 1.48 5.09 10.16
CA TYR A 144 2.25 5.44 11.35
C TYR A 144 3.57 6.13 11.03
N GLU A 145 3.99 6.99 11.96
CA GLU A 145 5.33 7.57 12.04
C GLU A 145 6.38 6.53 12.44
N GLY A 146 7.65 6.94 12.46
CA GLY A 146 8.79 6.08 12.78
C GLY A 146 8.76 5.36 14.13
N ASP A 147 7.85 5.73 15.04
CA ASP A 147 7.64 5.04 16.32
C ASP A 147 6.64 3.86 16.26
N GLY A 148 6.00 3.64 15.10
CA GLY A 148 5.05 2.56 14.86
C GLY A 148 3.68 2.71 15.54
N LYS A 149 3.35 3.89 16.09
CA LYS A 149 2.09 4.10 16.80
C LYS A 149 1.46 5.48 16.56
N THR A 150 2.26 6.51 16.37
CA THR A 150 1.76 7.87 16.13
C THR A 150 1.24 7.94 14.70
N VAL A 151 0.01 8.40 14.50
CA VAL A 151 -0.63 8.42 13.18
C VAL A 151 -0.26 9.71 12.45
N ALA A 152 0.45 9.56 11.33
CA ALA A 152 1.03 10.63 10.52
C ALA A 152 0.02 11.73 10.15
N MET A 153 -1.14 11.32 9.63
CA MET A 153 -2.17 12.25 9.18
C MET A 153 -2.80 13.04 10.34
N SER A 154 -2.93 12.45 11.54
CA SER A 154 -3.48 13.14 12.72
C SER A 154 -2.46 14.02 13.42
N SER A 155 -1.16 13.73 13.27
CA SER A 155 -0.06 14.48 13.86
C SER A 155 0.55 15.49 12.89
N ASN A 156 -0.07 15.74 11.73
CA ASN A 156 0.44 16.69 10.77
C ASN A 156 0.51 18.11 11.36
N PHE A 157 1.54 18.87 10.97
CA PHE A 157 1.78 20.24 11.43
C PHE A 157 2.41 21.07 10.31
N THR A 158 2.42 22.38 10.52
CA THR A 158 3.02 23.36 9.63
C THR A 158 3.90 24.31 10.44
N ILE A 159 5.05 24.69 9.88
CA ILE A 159 5.96 25.69 10.47
C ILE A 159 6.21 26.82 9.47
N THR A 160 6.52 28.01 9.99
CA THR A 160 6.94 29.17 9.20
C THR A 160 8.31 29.63 9.68
N ASP A 161 9.28 29.76 8.78
CA ASP A 161 10.63 30.23 9.12
C ASP A 161 10.71 31.77 9.19
N SER A 162 11.88 32.28 9.61
CA SER A 162 12.13 33.73 9.71
C SER A 162 12.09 34.46 8.36
N SER A 163 12.17 33.73 7.25
CA SER A 163 12.08 34.27 5.88
C SER A 163 10.64 34.32 5.37
N GLY A 164 9.67 33.83 6.14
CA GLY A 164 8.26 33.76 5.79
C GLY A 164 7.88 32.54 4.94
N ILE A 165 8.80 31.58 4.73
CA ILE A 165 8.48 30.33 4.04
C ILE A 165 7.66 29.47 5.01
N THR A 166 6.54 28.94 4.51
CA THR A 166 5.65 28.05 5.28
C THR A 166 5.67 26.67 4.63
N ALA A 167 5.87 25.62 5.43
CA ALA A 167 5.95 24.25 4.96
C ALA A 167 5.24 23.30 5.92
N SER A 168 4.55 22.31 5.36
CA SER A 168 3.88 21.23 6.12
C SER A 168 4.79 20.02 6.24
N PHE A 169 4.55 19.21 7.27
CA PHE A 169 5.18 17.91 7.42
C PHE A 169 4.60 16.91 6.40
N VAL A 170 3.28 16.71 6.41
CA VAL A 170 2.53 16.01 5.36
C VAL A 170 1.86 17.03 4.43
N ASP A 171 2.08 16.89 3.12
CA ASP A 171 1.59 17.82 2.10
C ASP A 171 0.09 17.66 1.79
N LYS A 172 -0.39 18.55 0.91
CA LYS A 172 -1.78 18.57 0.41
C LYS A 172 -2.22 17.28 -0.30
N CYS A 173 -1.28 16.44 -0.71
CA CYS A 173 -1.51 15.16 -1.37
C CYS A 173 -1.44 13.99 -0.38
N ALA A 174 -1.46 14.24 0.93
CA ALA A 174 -1.37 13.21 1.99
C ALA A 174 -0.06 12.41 1.97
N GLY A 175 1.03 13.02 1.47
CA GLY A 175 2.35 12.42 1.44
C GLY A 175 3.46 13.36 1.86
N HIS A 176 4.65 12.79 2.08
CA HIS A 176 5.87 13.54 2.37
C HIS A 176 7.11 12.71 2.03
N PRO A 177 8.27 13.36 1.83
CA PRO A 177 9.52 12.66 1.68
C PRO A 177 10.14 12.30 3.02
N THR A 178 10.81 11.14 3.08
CA THR A 178 11.69 10.85 4.22
C THR A 178 12.77 11.93 4.36
N PRO A 179 13.23 12.24 5.58
CA PRO A 179 14.44 13.04 5.76
C PRO A 179 15.56 12.30 5.04
N GLY A 180 16.22 12.95 4.09
CA GLY A 180 17.24 12.29 3.28
C GLY A 180 18.34 11.69 4.16
N MET A 181 18.42 10.35 4.24
CA MET A 181 19.49 9.70 4.99
C MET A 181 20.82 9.95 4.27
N ASN A 182 21.82 10.44 5.01
CA ASN A 182 23.20 10.53 4.55
C ASN A 182 23.37 11.35 3.25
N GLY A 183 22.56 12.38 3.02
CA GLY A 183 22.67 13.15 1.78
C GLY A 183 22.19 12.41 0.53
N THR A 184 21.30 11.43 0.69
CA THR A 184 20.50 10.90 -0.41
C THR A 184 19.08 11.39 -0.22
N GLY A 185 18.47 11.95 -1.26
CA GLY A 185 17.15 12.55 -1.16
C GLY A 185 16.07 11.57 -0.69
N GLY A 186 15.03 12.14 -0.09
CA GLY A 186 13.95 11.42 0.57
C GLY A 186 13.12 10.57 -0.39
N ALA A 187 12.70 9.40 0.06
CA ALA A 187 11.66 8.63 -0.61
C ALA A 187 10.32 9.31 -0.33
N TYR A 188 9.66 9.84 -1.36
CA TYR A 188 8.29 10.36 -1.23
C TYR A 188 7.29 9.21 -1.08
N HIS A 189 6.40 9.31 -0.10
CA HIS A 189 5.42 8.29 0.21
C HIS A 189 4.14 8.90 0.77
N TYR A 190 3.02 8.20 0.62
CA TYR A 190 1.72 8.60 1.18
C TYR A 190 1.42 7.88 2.50
N HIS A 191 0.70 8.55 3.40
CA HIS A 191 0.12 7.98 4.62
C HIS A 191 -1.41 8.02 4.63
N GLY A 192 -2.03 8.47 3.54
CA GLY A 192 -3.47 8.69 3.43
C GLY A 192 -3.96 8.64 1.99
N LEU A 193 -5.26 8.89 1.80
CA LEU A 193 -5.87 9.04 0.48
C LEU A 193 -5.25 10.24 -0.26
N PRO A 194 -4.51 10.03 -1.36
CA PRO A 194 -3.88 11.14 -2.05
C PRO A 194 -4.85 11.77 -3.04
N GLY A 195 -5.42 12.93 -2.68
CA GLY A 195 -6.35 13.67 -3.54
C GLY A 195 -5.75 14.05 -4.91
N CYS A 196 -4.43 14.24 -4.96
CA CYS A 196 -3.67 14.51 -6.19
C CYS A 196 -3.55 13.31 -7.14
N VAL A 197 -3.86 12.11 -6.65
CA VAL A 197 -3.90 10.86 -7.41
C VAL A 197 -5.33 10.54 -7.82
N THR A 198 -6.29 10.61 -6.89
CA THR A 198 -7.70 10.38 -7.23
C THR A 198 -8.19 11.37 -8.28
N SER A 199 -7.75 12.64 -8.25
CA SER A 199 -8.11 13.62 -9.28
C SER A 199 -7.66 13.27 -10.70
N GLN A 200 -6.75 12.30 -10.87
CA GLN A 200 -6.28 11.83 -12.18
C GLN A 200 -7.14 10.71 -12.76
N VAL A 201 -7.86 9.97 -11.92
CA VAL A 201 -8.57 8.74 -12.31
C VAL A 201 -10.06 8.76 -11.98
N ASP A 202 -10.46 9.50 -10.95
CA ASP A 202 -11.84 9.61 -10.51
C ASP A 202 -12.50 10.86 -11.11
N ILE A 203 -13.82 10.79 -11.31
CA ILE A 203 -14.65 11.95 -11.64
C ILE A 203 -15.42 12.41 -10.40
N THR A 204 -15.83 13.69 -10.38
CA THR A 204 -16.63 14.24 -9.29
C THR A 204 -17.91 13.42 -9.05
N ALA A 205 -18.10 12.96 -7.81
CA ALA A 205 -19.23 12.12 -7.38
C ALA A 205 -19.34 10.78 -8.14
N GLY A 206 -18.27 10.34 -8.82
CA GLY A 206 -18.18 9.01 -9.40
C GLY A 206 -17.53 7.99 -8.44
N PRO A 207 -17.51 6.72 -8.85
CA PRO A 207 -16.83 5.67 -8.11
C PRO A 207 -15.32 5.91 -8.08
N SER A 208 -14.66 5.36 -7.06
CA SER A 208 -13.20 5.32 -7.07
C SER A 208 -12.69 4.26 -8.03
N HIS A 209 -11.65 4.62 -8.78
CA HIS A 209 -10.87 3.75 -9.64
C HIS A 209 -9.57 3.30 -8.93
N ILE A 210 -8.84 2.40 -9.60
CA ILE A 210 -7.54 1.91 -9.09
C ILE A 210 -6.59 3.10 -8.93
N ILE A 211 -6.11 3.31 -7.70
CA ILE A 211 -5.07 4.29 -7.36
C ILE A 211 -3.74 3.64 -6.96
N GLY A 212 -3.72 2.32 -6.79
CA GLY A 212 -2.49 1.58 -6.51
C GLY A 212 -2.71 0.08 -6.38
N ILE A 213 -1.64 -0.60 -5.99
CA ILE A 213 -1.60 -2.03 -5.72
C ILE A 213 -0.74 -2.29 -4.48
N ALA A 214 -1.25 -3.09 -3.54
CA ALA A 214 -0.54 -3.51 -2.35
C ALA A 214 0.43 -4.66 -2.67
N LEU A 215 1.46 -4.86 -1.85
CA LEU A 215 2.47 -5.91 -2.07
C LEU A 215 1.91 -7.34 -2.06
N ASP A 216 0.73 -7.53 -1.46
CA ASP A 216 0.02 -8.81 -1.41
C ASP A 216 -0.82 -9.09 -2.67
N GLY A 217 -0.83 -8.16 -3.63
CA GLY A 217 -1.50 -8.26 -4.92
C GLY A 217 -2.94 -7.73 -4.94
N PHE A 218 -3.50 -7.29 -3.81
CA PHE A 218 -4.80 -6.64 -3.84
C PHE A 218 -4.70 -5.18 -4.28
N LEU A 219 -5.70 -4.73 -5.05
CA LEU A 219 -5.76 -3.38 -5.57
C LEU A 219 -6.17 -2.39 -4.48
N ILE A 220 -5.77 -1.13 -4.66
CA ILE A 220 -6.03 -0.02 -3.74
C ILE A 220 -6.92 1.00 -4.46
N TYR A 221 -8.01 1.38 -3.80
CA TYR A 221 -9.02 2.32 -4.29
C TYR A 221 -9.15 3.52 -3.35
N GLY A 222 -9.70 4.61 -3.90
CA GLY A 222 -10.13 5.76 -3.11
C GLY A 222 -11.39 5.51 -2.27
N ALA A 223 -11.93 6.57 -1.68
CA ALA A 223 -12.97 6.47 -0.64
C ALA A 223 -14.38 6.14 -1.14
N ASN A 224 -14.64 6.08 -2.45
CA ASN A 224 -16.00 5.98 -2.98
C ASN A 224 -16.33 4.59 -3.53
N ASP A 225 -17.55 4.12 -3.24
CA ASP A 225 -18.12 2.88 -3.76
C ASP A 225 -18.51 2.99 -5.25
N ILE A 226 -19.05 1.89 -5.81
CA ILE A 226 -19.46 1.81 -7.23
C ILE A 226 -20.53 2.84 -7.63
N ASP A 227 -21.30 3.36 -6.67
CA ASP A 227 -22.33 4.38 -6.87
C ASP A 227 -21.80 5.81 -6.63
N GLY A 228 -20.50 5.95 -6.33
CA GLY A 228 -19.85 7.23 -6.01
C GLY A 228 -20.13 7.75 -4.60
N LYS A 229 -20.61 6.90 -3.68
CA LYS A 229 -20.83 7.27 -2.27
C LYS A 229 -19.62 6.90 -1.43
N ALA A 230 -19.34 7.71 -0.41
CA ALA A 230 -18.27 7.40 0.53
C ALA A 230 -18.50 6.05 1.23
N VAL A 231 -17.50 5.18 1.18
CA VAL A 231 -17.50 3.89 1.89
C VAL A 231 -17.36 4.18 3.39
N PRO A 232 -18.32 3.74 4.22
CA PRO A 232 -18.23 3.97 5.66
C PRO A 232 -17.12 3.11 6.26
N ILE A 233 -16.32 3.69 7.17
CA ILE A 233 -15.22 2.97 7.87
C ILE A 233 -15.68 1.68 8.53
N THR A 234 -16.91 1.64 9.04
CA THR A 234 -17.49 0.46 9.69
C THR A 234 -17.77 -0.71 8.73
N ALA A 235 -17.70 -0.48 7.41
CA ALA A 235 -17.79 -1.53 6.41
C ALA A 235 -16.42 -2.10 6.02
N LEU A 236 -15.33 -1.44 6.43
CA LEU A 236 -13.97 -1.91 6.19
C LEU A 236 -13.54 -2.88 7.30
N ASP A 237 -12.70 -3.85 6.95
CA ASP A 237 -12.05 -4.75 7.90
C ASP A 237 -10.88 -4.09 8.65
N GLU A 238 -10.20 -4.85 9.51
CA GLU A 238 -9.07 -4.38 10.31
C GLU A 238 -7.86 -3.90 9.49
N CYS A 239 -7.79 -4.22 8.20
CA CYS A 239 -6.73 -3.84 7.26
C CYS A 239 -7.16 -2.72 6.29
N ASN A 240 -8.35 -2.14 6.45
CA ASN A 240 -9.01 -1.23 5.50
C ASN A 240 -9.47 -1.92 4.19
N GLY A 241 -9.74 -3.23 4.23
CA GLY A 241 -10.25 -3.99 3.11
C GLY A 241 -11.77 -4.10 3.08
N ILE A 242 -12.31 -4.38 1.89
CA ILE A 242 -13.72 -4.75 1.67
C ILE A 242 -13.83 -5.62 0.42
N THR A 243 -14.83 -6.51 0.38
CA THR A 243 -15.27 -7.16 -0.86
C THR A 243 -16.52 -6.46 -1.40
N SER A 244 -16.37 -5.72 -2.48
CA SER A 244 -17.49 -5.05 -3.15
C SER A 244 -17.17 -4.82 -4.65
N PRO A 245 -18.20 -4.52 -5.47
CA PRO A 245 -17.99 -4.10 -6.86
C PRO A 245 -17.11 -2.87 -6.99
N THR A 246 -16.26 -2.86 -8.02
CA THR A 246 -15.47 -1.70 -8.47
C THR A 246 -15.66 -1.53 -9.98
N PRO A 247 -15.27 -0.38 -10.58
CA PRO A 247 -15.37 -0.20 -12.02
C PRO A 247 -14.66 -1.29 -12.83
N GLU A 248 -13.52 -1.78 -12.35
CA GLU A 248 -12.73 -2.82 -13.02
C GLU A 248 -13.20 -4.25 -12.66
N PHE A 249 -13.90 -4.41 -11.54
CA PHE A 249 -14.44 -5.70 -11.07
C PHE A 249 -15.92 -5.54 -10.70
N PRO A 250 -16.86 -5.48 -11.67
CA PRO A 250 -18.27 -5.23 -11.41
C PRO A 250 -18.98 -6.36 -10.63
N ASN A 251 -18.39 -7.57 -10.62
CA ASN A 251 -18.88 -8.70 -9.82
C ASN A 251 -18.31 -8.70 -8.38
N GLY A 252 -17.47 -7.72 -8.05
CA GLY A 252 -16.79 -7.60 -6.77
C GLY A 252 -15.45 -8.32 -6.71
N ILE A 253 -14.55 -7.72 -5.93
CA ILE A 253 -13.26 -8.26 -5.54
C ILE A 253 -12.92 -7.74 -4.15
N TYR A 254 -12.15 -8.50 -3.37
CA TYR A 254 -11.50 -7.93 -2.19
C TYR A 254 -10.46 -6.88 -2.63
N HIS A 255 -10.51 -5.70 -2.03
CA HIS A 255 -9.58 -4.61 -2.30
C HIS A 255 -9.43 -3.71 -1.06
N TYR A 256 -8.37 -2.92 -1.03
CA TYR A 256 -8.15 -1.93 0.02
C TYR A 256 -8.76 -0.59 -0.35
N VAL A 257 -9.27 0.11 0.65
CA VAL A 257 -9.86 1.45 0.54
C VAL A 257 -9.02 2.42 1.35
N LEU A 258 -8.63 3.55 0.75
CA LEU A 258 -8.10 4.70 1.46
C LEU A 258 -9.26 5.69 1.70
N PRO A 259 -9.84 5.77 2.92
CA PRO A 259 -11.10 6.46 3.14
C PRO A 259 -10.98 7.97 3.32
N GLY A 260 -9.75 8.52 3.32
CA GLY A 260 -9.51 9.95 3.53
C GLY A 260 -9.68 10.40 4.99
N THR A 261 -9.57 9.48 5.95
CA THR A 261 -9.51 9.80 7.37
C THR A 261 -8.12 10.25 7.78
N ALA A 262 -8.03 10.87 8.96
CA ALA A 262 -6.76 11.28 9.56
C ALA A 262 -6.30 10.36 10.71
N ASP A 263 -7.15 9.44 11.18
CA ASP A 263 -6.80 8.48 12.23
C ASP A 263 -6.05 7.25 11.65
N ALA A 264 -5.86 6.19 12.44
CA ALA A 264 -5.13 5.00 12.02
C ALA A 264 -5.75 4.29 10.79
N THR A 265 -6.95 4.68 10.36
CA THR A 265 -7.60 4.23 9.12
C THR A 265 -7.22 5.04 7.89
N SER A 266 -6.31 6.01 8.00
CA SER A 266 -5.85 6.79 6.85
C SER A 266 -5.17 5.92 5.78
N SER A 267 -4.48 4.85 6.19
CA SER A 267 -3.79 3.89 5.32
C SER A 267 -3.95 2.44 5.80
N ILE A 268 -3.48 1.51 4.97
CA ILE A 268 -3.52 0.05 5.20
C ILE A 268 -2.59 -0.31 6.37
N ARG A 269 -3.10 -1.08 7.34
CA ARG A 269 -2.35 -1.50 8.54
C ARG A 269 -1.82 -2.93 8.46
N CYS A 270 -2.48 -3.77 7.67
CA CYS A 270 -2.13 -5.18 7.49
C CYS A 270 -2.52 -5.66 6.10
N PHE A 271 -1.98 -6.81 5.71
CA PHE A 271 -2.33 -7.50 4.48
C PHE A 271 -3.22 -8.70 4.79
N HIS A 272 -4.32 -8.83 4.05
CA HIS A 272 -5.09 -10.07 3.96
C HIS A 272 -4.56 -10.98 2.85
N GLY A 273 -3.78 -10.50 1.88
CA GLY A 273 -3.16 -11.34 0.88
C GLY A 273 -1.90 -12.04 1.37
N VAL A 274 -1.48 -13.09 0.65
CA VAL A 274 -0.18 -13.72 0.84
C VAL A 274 0.90 -12.83 0.21
N VAL A 275 1.76 -12.26 1.06
CA VAL A 275 2.88 -11.42 0.66
C VAL A 275 4.20 -12.17 0.82
N ASP A 276 5.13 -11.98 -0.12
CA ASP A 276 6.51 -12.42 0.09
C ASP A 276 7.16 -11.52 1.14
N ALA A 277 7.43 -12.08 2.32
CA ALA A 277 8.00 -11.33 3.44
C ALA A 277 9.34 -10.67 3.11
N SER A 278 10.09 -11.16 2.11
CA SER A 278 11.33 -10.52 1.65
C SER A 278 11.12 -9.16 0.98
N GLN A 279 9.89 -8.88 0.54
CA GLN A 279 9.50 -7.61 -0.07
C GLN A 279 8.99 -6.58 0.95
N ILE A 280 8.65 -7.03 2.16
CA ILE A 280 8.31 -6.15 3.28
C ILE A 280 9.62 -5.56 3.79
N GLN A 281 10.09 -4.55 3.10
CA GLN A 281 11.27 -3.79 3.52
C GLN A 281 10.85 -2.86 4.65
N GLN A 282 11.35 -3.11 5.85
CA GLN A 282 11.35 -2.06 6.86
C GLN A 282 12.07 -0.84 6.29
N MET A 283 11.65 0.36 6.70
CA MET A 283 12.52 1.51 6.56
C MET A 283 13.90 1.10 7.09
N PRO A 284 14.99 1.41 6.38
CA PRO A 284 16.31 1.35 6.99
C PRO A 284 16.20 2.03 8.36
N PRO A 285 16.87 1.51 9.41
CA PRO A 285 16.91 2.21 10.67
C PRO A 285 17.21 3.68 10.36
N MET A 286 16.45 4.61 10.93
CA MET A 286 16.91 6.00 10.96
C MET A 286 18.23 5.96 11.71
N GLY A 287 19.32 5.72 10.97
CA GLY A 287 20.66 5.88 11.45
C GLY A 287 20.71 7.29 12.02
N PRO A 288 21.48 7.52 13.09
CA PRO A 288 21.58 8.86 13.64
C PRO A 288 21.88 9.80 12.48
N MET A 289 20.93 10.67 12.13
CA MET A 289 21.21 11.73 11.17
C MET A 289 22.44 12.45 11.72
N PRO A 290 23.45 12.73 10.88
CA PRO A 290 24.69 13.31 11.35
C PRO A 290 24.40 14.53 12.21
N ASP A 291 24.74 14.41 13.50
CA ASP A 291 24.73 15.56 14.38
C ASP A 291 25.83 16.49 13.88
N LEU A 292 25.47 17.50 13.10
CA LEU A 292 26.42 18.42 12.49
C LEU A 292 27.20 19.18 13.57
N ALA A 293 26.61 19.45 14.73
CA ALA A 293 27.32 20.08 15.84
C ALA A 293 28.37 19.11 16.40
N ALA A 294 28.02 17.84 16.63
CA ALA A 294 28.98 16.83 17.08
C ALA A 294 30.04 16.52 16.02
N ALA A 295 29.68 16.48 14.74
CA ALA A 295 30.61 16.27 13.64
C ALA A 295 31.57 17.44 13.50
N ALA A 296 31.09 18.68 13.63
CA ALA A 296 31.93 19.87 13.64
C ALA A 296 32.94 19.83 14.81
N ILE A 297 32.49 19.44 16.01
CA ILE A 297 33.37 19.24 17.16
C ILE A 297 34.46 18.19 16.85
N LYS A 298 34.10 17.03 16.26
CA LYS A 298 35.08 16.00 15.86
C LYS A 298 36.07 16.50 14.81
N LEU A 299 35.62 17.35 13.89
CA LEU A 299 36.44 17.94 12.83
C LEU A 299 37.26 19.16 13.30
N GLY A 300 37.04 19.63 14.54
CA GLY A 300 37.72 20.81 15.08
C GLY A 300 37.29 22.12 14.41
N ILE A 301 36.07 22.16 13.86
CA ILE A 301 35.47 23.33 13.20
C ILE A 301 34.17 23.73 13.92
N THR A 302 33.64 24.89 13.56
CA THR A 302 32.30 25.31 13.98
C THR A 302 31.22 24.63 13.13
N GLU A 303 30.02 24.49 13.69
CA GLU A 303 28.86 23.97 12.95
C GLU A 303 28.54 24.84 11.72
N THR A 304 28.73 26.15 11.82
CA THR A 304 28.57 27.08 10.70
C THR A 304 29.56 26.79 9.58
N GLU A 305 30.84 26.56 9.89
CA GLU A 305 31.85 26.20 8.88
C GLU A 305 31.51 24.87 8.20
N LEU A 306 31.00 23.89 8.95
CA LEU A 306 30.56 22.61 8.38
C LEU A 306 29.34 22.81 7.45
N LYS A 307 28.36 23.62 7.85
CA LYS A 307 27.19 23.97 7.03
C LYS A 307 27.55 24.75 5.76
N ASP A 308 28.49 25.70 5.87
CA ASP A 308 29.02 26.47 4.75
C ASP A 308 29.82 25.60 3.77
N ALA A 309 30.53 24.59 4.29
CA ALA A 309 31.19 23.61 3.45
C ALA A 309 30.18 22.86 2.58
N PHE A 310 29.01 22.54 3.13
CA PHE A 310 27.89 21.96 2.39
C PHE A 310 27.12 22.95 1.50
N ASN A 311 27.57 24.21 1.36
CA ASN A 311 26.84 25.27 0.64
C ASN A 311 25.42 25.51 1.17
N ASN A 312 25.13 25.14 2.43
CA ASN A 312 23.75 25.08 2.92
C ASN A 312 22.82 24.26 2.00
N GLN A 313 23.35 23.31 1.23
CA GLN A 313 22.59 22.41 0.38
C GLN A 313 22.36 21.07 1.06
N LEU A 314 21.12 20.61 0.98
CA LEU A 314 20.69 19.26 1.28
C LEU A 314 20.08 18.68 0.00
N PRO A 315 20.57 17.53 -0.51
CA PRO A 315 21.65 16.72 0.05
C PRO A 315 23.05 17.38 -0.02
N PRO A 316 23.96 17.09 0.92
CA PRO A 316 25.30 17.65 0.92
C PRO A 316 26.21 16.98 -0.11
N ASP A 317 26.94 17.77 -0.88
CA ASP A 317 28.02 17.29 -1.74
C ASP A 317 29.26 16.98 -0.87
N PHE A 318 29.38 15.73 -0.39
CA PHE A 318 30.51 15.32 0.45
C PHE A 318 31.88 15.51 -0.22
N PRO A 319 32.08 15.15 -1.51
CA PRO A 319 33.34 15.45 -2.20
C PRO A 319 33.71 16.93 -2.15
N SER A 320 32.78 17.83 -2.49
CA SER A 320 33.03 19.27 -2.50
C SER A 320 33.22 19.86 -1.09
N ALA A 321 32.42 19.40 -0.13
CA ALA A 321 32.51 19.85 1.26
C ALA A 321 33.81 19.38 1.91
N ALA A 322 34.21 18.13 1.72
CA ALA A 322 35.49 17.60 2.20
C ALA A 322 36.66 18.40 1.61
N LYS A 323 36.62 18.66 0.30
CA LYS A 323 37.62 19.49 -0.38
C LYS A 323 37.71 20.91 0.19
N LYS A 324 36.57 21.55 0.50
CA LYS A 324 36.54 22.88 1.14
C LYS A 324 37.09 22.87 2.55
N LEU A 325 36.78 21.83 3.32
CA LEU A 325 37.26 21.64 4.69
C LEU A 325 38.73 21.19 4.75
N GLY A 326 39.34 20.86 3.61
CA GLY A 326 40.71 20.37 3.54
C GLY A 326 40.89 18.96 4.12
N ILE A 327 39.82 18.16 4.17
CA ILE A 327 39.80 16.79 4.67
C ILE A 327 39.42 15.81 3.55
N THR A 328 39.60 14.52 3.80
CA THR A 328 39.10 13.48 2.89
C THR A 328 37.60 13.29 3.04
N GLU A 329 36.94 12.81 1.98
CA GLU A 329 35.52 12.44 2.03
C GLU A 329 35.25 11.38 3.10
N ALA A 330 36.19 10.45 3.31
CA ALA A 330 36.11 9.42 4.33
C ALA A 330 36.16 10.00 5.75
N GLU A 331 37.01 10.98 6.02
CA GLU A 331 37.07 11.67 7.33
C GLU A 331 35.80 12.48 7.59
N LEU A 332 35.28 13.17 6.58
CA LEU A 332 34.03 13.89 6.68
C LEU A 332 32.87 12.94 7.01
N LYS A 333 32.73 11.84 6.26
CA LYS A 333 31.71 10.81 6.52
C LYS A 333 31.87 10.17 7.90
N ALA A 334 33.10 9.84 8.30
CA ALA A 334 33.37 9.28 9.62
C ALA A 334 32.99 10.25 10.76
N ALA A 335 33.24 11.55 10.61
CA ALA A 335 32.84 12.55 11.60
C ALA A 335 31.31 12.63 11.73
N LEU A 336 30.62 12.56 10.59
CA LEU A 336 29.16 12.57 10.46
C LEU A 336 28.50 11.24 10.88
N GLY A 337 29.27 10.17 11.07
CA GLY A 337 28.73 8.84 11.38
C GLY A 337 28.11 8.13 10.18
N LEU A 338 28.61 8.42 8.98
CA LEU A 338 28.17 7.88 7.68
C LEU A 338 29.12 6.83 7.12
#